data_AF-A0A2V5U082-F1
#
_entry.id   AF-A0A2V5U082-F1
#
_cell.length_a   1.000
_cell.length_b   1.000
_cell.length_c   1.000
_cell.angle_alpha   90.00
_cell.angle_beta   90.00
_cell.angle_gamma   90.00
#
_symmetry.space_group_name_H-M   'P 1'
#
loop_
_entity.id
_entity.type
_entity.pdbx_description
1 polymer ?
#
loop_
_entity_poly.entity_id
_entity_poly.type
_entity_poly.pdbx_seq_one_letter_code
_entity_poly.pdbx_strand_id
1 'polypeptide(L)'
;MTQETPEPTDTEVKFPKRIKHRGRVLATIYGKSKSYPSYRVAWTTAGRRMMKAFLRYGEAKRHADGLVKDLAKGSQVTALTGGQARDALAALERLQTFYQATGRRVSLLAGISEYCEAASKLHGRTLGEAVEGYLRTVASVKRKDIKETVEEFIAADEPRTKAGEGKRAQLSAKYAYNREIQLRRFASTFPNTAVCDLSKEHLDAFIASLGELKSKSRNRRAATSAKSRNHYRAAIKQFLQWAVRKDYLPLTHRLLEADAMRPERANTAEVTFYTPKELRALLETAEGAMRAIIAIGGLAGLRTAELLRLDWADVWRVPGHIEVTAGKSKTRQRR
;
A
#
# COMPACT_ATOMS: atom_id res chain seq x y z
N MET A 1 75.70 -14.11 -18.07
CA MET A 1 75.88 -12.87 -18.85
C MET A 1 74.64 -12.63 -19.69
N THR A 2 73.68 -11.90 -19.12
CA THR A 2 72.49 -11.40 -19.82
C THR A 2 72.90 -10.20 -20.65
N GLN A 3 72.76 -10.28 -21.98
CA GLN A 3 73.00 -9.15 -22.88
C GLN A 3 71.95 -8.07 -22.61
N GLU A 4 72.33 -7.01 -21.92
CA GLU A 4 71.58 -5.76 -21.92
C GLU A 4 71.69 -5.12 -23.30
N THR A 5 70.58 -5.08 -24.02
CA THR A 5 70.48 -4.33 -25.27
C THR A 5 70.59 -2.83 -24.92
N PRO A 6 71.50 -2.07 -25.56
CA PRO A 6 71.68 -0.66 -25.20
C PRO A 6 70.38 0.14 -25.47
N GLU A 7 69.90 0.87 -24.45
CA GLU A 7 68.80 1.81 -24.64
C GLU A 7 69.25 2.90 -25.63
N PRO A 8 68.49 3.20 -26.70
CA PRO A 8 68.85 4.24 -27.63
C PRO A 8 68.93 5.59 -26.91
N THR A 9 70.08 6.24 -27.03
CA THR A 9 70.34 7.57 -26.48
C THR A 9 69.46 8.62 -27.17
N ASP A 10 69.17 9.70 -26.43
CA ASP A 10 68.15 10.73 -26.74
C ASP A 10 68.31 11.39 -28.12
N THR A 11 69.51 11.29 -28.71
CA THR A 11 69.96 11.97 -29.93
C THR A 11 69.44 11.36 -31.23
N GLU A 12 68.99 10.10 -31.25
CA GLU A 12 68.60 9.41 -32.51
C GLU A 12 67.09 9.33 -32.78
N VAL A 13 66.24 9.78 -31.84
CA VAL A 13 64.78 9.58 -31.96
C VAL A 13 64.09 10.83 -32.53
N LYS A 14 63.53 10.70 -33.75
CA LYS A 14 62.66 11.75 -34.34
C LYS A 14 61.28 11.76 -33.67
N PHE A 15 60.90 12.90 -33.10
CA PHE A 15 59.59 13.15 -32.48
C PHE A 15 58.68 14.00 -33.39
N PRO A 16 57.34 13.86 -33.33
CA PRO A 16 56.57 12.96 -32.46
C PRO A 16 56.63 11.50 -32.92
N LYS A 17 56.92 10.59 -32.00
CA LYS A 17 57.02 9.15 -32.27
C LYS A 17 55.63 8.52 -32.16
N ARG A 18 55.09 8.07 -33.28
CA ARG A 18 53.81 7.37 -33.35
C ARG A 18 54.00 5.90 -32.98
N ILE A 19 53.31 5.45 -31.93
CA ILE A 19 53.33 4.06 -31.47
C ILE A 19 52.11 3.35 -32.06
N LYS A 20 52.40 2.32 -32.86
CA LYS A 20 51.39 1.54 -33.59
C LYS A 20 51.22 0.16 -32.96
N HIS A 21 50.00 -0.36 -33.02
CA HIS A 21 49.71 -1.75 -32.77
C HIS A 21 48.80 -2.27 -33.88
N ARG A 22 49.20 -3.37 -34.55
CA ARG A 22 48.50 -3.95 -35.72
C ARG A 22 48.13 -2.89 -36.78
N GLY A 23 49.09 -2.05 -37.15
CA GLY A 23 48.93 -1.02 -38.19
C GLY A 23 48.24 0.29 -37.78
N ARG A 24 47.51 0.31 -36.66
CA ARG A 24 46.82 1.52 -36.14
C ARG A 24 47.70 2.28 -35.15
N VAL A 25 47.75 3.61 -35.26
CA VAL A 25 48.40 4.47 -34.27
C VAL A 25 47.47 4.63 -33.07
N LEU A 26 47.91 4.20 -31.89
CA LEU A 26 47.08 4.24 -30.67
C LEU A 26 47.66 5.16 -29.59
N ALA A 27 48.95 5.49 -29.66
CA ALA A 27 49.59 6.47 -28.79
C ALA A 27 50.66 7.26 -29.57
N THR A 28 50.94 8.48 -29.13
CA THR A 28 52.00 9.33 -29.69
C THR A 28 52.89 9.85 -28.56
N ILE A 29 54.20 9.66 -28.69
CA ILE A 29 55.20 10.19 -27.77
C ILE A 29 55.72 11.51 -28.33
N TYR A 30 55.56 12.58 -27.56
CA TYR A 30 56.16 13.89 -27.84
C TYR A 30 57.48 14.00 -27.08
N GLY A 31 58.50 14.52 -27.75
CA GLY A 31 59.81 14.78 -27.18
C GLY A 31 59.80 15.94 -26.18
N LYS A 32 60.94 16.11 -25.50
CA LYS A 32 61.22 17.30 -24.67
C LYS A 32 61.28 18.55 -25.55
N SER A 33 60.89 19.67 -24.99
CA SER A 33 60.96 21.00 -25.63
C SER A 33 61.31 22.04 -24.57
N LYS A 34 61.75 23.24 -24.97
CA LYS A 34 62.07 24.32 -24.01
C LYS A 34 60.92 24.60 -23.04
N SER A 35 59.67 24.51 -23.50
CA SER A 35 58.47 24.73 -22.68
C SER A 35 58.02 23.51 -21.86
N TYR A 36 58.55 22.32 -22.15
CA TYR A 36 58.13 21.06 -21.52
C TYR A 36 59.31 20.10 -21.38
N PRO A 37 59.98 20.06 -20.21
CA PRO A 37 61.20 19.27 -19.98
C PRO A 37 60.94 17.77 -19.74
N SER A 38 59.87 17.22 -20.32
CA SER A 38 59.47 15.82 -20.15
C SER A 38 58.98 15.21 -21.47
N TYR A 39 59.17 13.90 -21.67
CA TYR A 39 58.47 13.17 -22.72
C TYR A 39 57.02 13.02 -22.35
N ARG A 40 56.12 13.15 -23.32
CA ARG A 40 54.68 13.07 -23.08
C ARG A 40 54.08 12.01 -23.97
N VAL A 41 53.52 10.98 -23.36
CA VAL A 41 52.73 9.96 -24.07
C VAL A 41 51.29 10.46 -24.10
N ALA A 42 50.74 10.67 -25.30
CA ALA A 42 49.35 11.04 -25.50
C ALA A 42 48.57 9.92 -26.19
N TRP A 43 47.35 9.67 -25.74
CA TRP A 43 46.44 8.69 -26.32
C TRP A 43 44.99 9.17 -26.18
N THR A 44 44.06 8.49 -26.84
CA THR A 44 42.63 8.76 -26.71
C THR A 44 41.95 7.53 -26.13
N THR A 45 41.14 7.72 -25.09
CA THR A 45 40.31 6.66 -24.49
C THR A 45 38.95 7.25 -24.13
N ALA A 46 37.87 6.50 -24.36
CA ALA A 46 36.48 6.95 -24.14
C ALA A 46 36.19 8.37 -24.70
N GLY A 47 36.71 8.68 -25.89
CA GLY A 47 36.53 9.98 -26.56
C GLY A 47 37.33 11.16 -25.98
N ARG A 48 38.13 10.96 -24.93
CA ARG A 48 38.96 12.00 -24.30
C ARG A 48 40.45 11.78 -24.58
N ARG A 49 41.17 12.87 -24.85
CA ARG A 49 42.64 12.85 -25.02
C ARG A 49 43.30 12.86 -23.64
N MET A 50 44.05 11.82 -23.35
CA MET A 50 44.83 11.65 -22.13
C MET A 50 46.32 11.88 -22.42
N MET A 51 47.06 12.34 -21.42
CA MET A 51 48.50 12.55 -21.52
C MET A 51 49.21 12.21 -20.21
N LYS A 52 50.36 11.54 -20.28
CA LYS A 52 51.23 11.25 -19.13
C LYS A 52 52.67 11.65 -19.43
N ALA A 53 53.30 12.34 -18.49
CA ALA A 53 54.66 12.81 -18.58
C ALA A 53 55.66 11.80 -17.99
N PHE A 54 56.84 11.71 -18.60
CA PHE A 54 57.95 10.84 -18.21
C PHE A 54 59.28 11.60 -18.32
N LEU A 55 60.23 11.29 -17.44
CA LEU A 55 61.54 11.95 -17.42
C LEU A 55 62.50 11.36 -18.46
N ARG A 56 62.37 10.05 -18.75
CA ARG A 56 63.23 9.29 -19.69
C ARG A 56 62.44 8.74 -20.87
N TYR A 57 63.06 8.71 -22.05
CA TYR A 57 62.42 8.17 -23.26
C TYR A 57 62.14 6.67 -23.14
N GLY A 58 63.06 5.89 -22.56
CA GLY A 58 62.87 4.45 -22.34
C GLY A 58 61.63 4.13 -21.49
N GLU A 59 61.33 4.96 -20.48
CA GLU A 59 60.11 4.85 -19.67
C GLU A 59 58.85 5.21 -20.45
N ALA A 60 58.91 6.32 -21.21
CA ALA A 60 57.80 6.74 -22.08
C ALA A 60 57.48 5.68 -23.14
N LYS A 61 58.52 5.07 -23.74
CA LYS A 61 58.38 4.02 -24.74
C LYS A 61 57.83 2.72 -24.14
N ARG A 62 58.37 2.25 -23.00
CA ARG A 62 57.84 1.07 -22.30
C ARG A 62 56.36 1.23 -21.93
N HIS A 63 56.00 2.40 -21.38
CA HIS A 63 54.61 2.70 -21.05
C HIS A 63 53.73 2.74 -22.31
N ALA A 64 54.17 3.41 -23.38
CA ALA A 64 53.41 3.48 -24.62
C ALA A 64 53.24 2.10 -25.29
N ASP A 65 54.29 1.28 -25.32
CA ASP A 65 54.27 -0.07 -25.90
C ASP A 65 53.33 -1.02 -25.12
N GLY A 66 53.22 -0.88 -23.80
CA GLY A 66 52.21 -1.57 -22.99
C GLY A 66 50.80 -1.04 -23.26
N LEU A 67 50.64 0.29 -23.20
CA LEU A 67 49.37 0.97 -23.38
C LEU A 67 48.71 0.67 -24.74
N VAL A 68 49.48 0.62 -25.83
CA VAL A 68 48.90 0.32 -27.15
C VAL A 68 48.36 -1.12 -27.25
N LYS A 69 48.91 -2.07 -26.50
CA LYS A 69 48.37 -3.45 -26.43
C LYS A 69 47.02 -3.46 -25.71
N ASP A 70 46.90 -2.69 -24.63
CA ASP A 70 45.66 -2.59 -23.85
C ASP A 70 44.57 -1.83 -24.61
N LEU A 71 44.93 -0.69 -25.22
CA LEU A 71 44.03 0.09 -26.07
C LEU A 71 43.54 -0.73 -27.28
N ALA A 72 44.40 -1.57 -27.87
CA ALA A 72 44.01 -2.44 -28.97
C ALA A 72 43.00 -3.52 -28.58
N LYS A 73 42.96 -3.91 -27.29
CA LYS A 73 41.94 -4.82 -26.73
C LYS A 73 40.67 -4.08 -26.30
N GLY A 74 40.58 -2.76 -26.55
CA GLY A 74 39.45 -1.93 -26.12
C GLY A 74 39.47 -1.58 -24.63
N SER A 75 40.61 -1.75 -23.95
CA SER A 75 40.73 -1.43 -22.52
C SER A 75 40.54 0.07 -22.30
N GLN A 76 39.58 0.40 -21.42
CA GLN A 76 39.28 1.78 -21.00
C GLN A 76 39.76 2.06 -19.58
N VAL A 77 40.64 1.22 -19.01
CA VAL A 77 41.11 1.35 -17.62
C VAL A 77 41.77 2.71 -17.35
N THR A 78 42.40 3.31 -18.36
CA THR A 78 42.99 4.65 -18.26
C THR A 78 41.98 5.80 -18.34
N ALA A 79 40.71 5.53 -18.59
CA ALA A 79 39.65 6.54 -18.65
C ALA A 79 39.16 6.96 -17.26
N LEU A 80 39.37 6.14 -16.23
CA LEU A 80 39.00 6.43 -14.86
C LEU A 80 40.11 7.19 -14.14
N THR A 81 39.76 8.18 -13.33
CA THR A 81 40.70 8.75 -12.37
C THR A 81 41.01 7.73 -11.27
N GLY A 82 42.12 7.91 -10.55
CA GLY A 82 42.44 7.04 -9.41
C GLY A 82 41.37 7.05 -8.32
N GLY A 83 40.62 8.15 -8.15
CA GLY A 83 39.45 8.21 -7.29
C GLY A 83 38.31 7.33 -7.79
N GLN A 84 37.93 7.49 -9.07
CA GLN A 84 36.86 6.70 -9.69
C GLN A 84 37.17 5.19 -9.70
N ALA A 85 38.43 4.81 -9.92
CA ALA A 85 38.84 3.42 -9.86
C ALA A 85 38.70 2.83 -8.44
N ARG A 86 39.10 3.58 -7.41
CA ARG A 86 38.93 3.17 -6.01
C ARG A 86 37.46 3.05 -5.63
N ASP A 87 36.63 4.02 -6.01
CA ASP A 87 35.18 3.97 -5.74
C ASP A 87 34.51 2.80 -6.43
N ALA A 88 34.89 2.50 -7.69
CA ALA A 88 34.37 1.35 -8.42
C ALA A 88 34.73 0.02 -7.74
N LEU A 89 35.97 -0.13 -7.25
CA LEU A 89 36.39 -1.31 -6.50
C LEU A 89 35.63 -1.46 -5.18
N ALA A 90 35.50 -0.37 -4.40
CA ALA A 90 34.74 -0.38 -3.15
C ALA A 90 33.25 -0.69 -3.38
N ALA A 91 32.66 -0.21 -4.48
CA ALA A 91 31.30 -0.53 -4.84
C ALA A 91 31.13 -2.01 -5.21
N LEU A 92 32.10 -2.61 -5.92
CA LEU A 92 32.10 -4.05 -6.22
C LEU A 92 32.24 -4.90 -4.94
N GLU A 93 33.09 -4.50 -4.00
CA GLU A 93 33.21 -5.16 -2.70
C GLU A 93 31.87 -5.12 -1.94
N ARG A 94 31.18 -3.98 -1.92
CA ARG A 94 29.88 -3.84 -1.26
C ARG A 94 28.81 -4.74 -1.91
N LEU A 95 28.82 -4.87 -3.24
CA LEU A 95 27.92 -5.79 -3.96
C LEU A 95 28.25 -7.25 -3.66
N GLN A 96 29.53 -7.59 -3.46
CA GLN A 96 29.96 -8.92 -3.05
C GLN A 96 29.43 -9.27 -1.65
N THR A 97 29.55 -8.36 -0.69
CA THR A 97 28.97 -8.54 0.67
C THR A 97 27.46 -8.69 0.63
N PHE A 98 26.77 -7.90 -0.21
CA PHE A 98 25.33 -8.02 -0.40
C PHE A 98 24.93 -9.39 -0.98
N TYR A 99 25.69 -9.90 -1.94
CA TYR A 99 25.48 -11.24 -2.49
C TYR A 99 25.69 -12.33 -1.43
N GLN A 100 26.73 -12.23 -0.61
CA GLN A 100 26.98 -13.18 0.49
C GLN A 100 25.84 -13.20 1.50
N ALA A 101 25.25 -12.04 1.82
CA ALA A 101 24.17 -11.94 2.79
C ALA A 101 22.79 -12.38 2.26
N THR A 102 22.51 -12.17 0.96
CA THR A 102 21.15 -12.33 0.40
C THR A 102 21.03 -13.40 -0.69
N GLY A 103 22.15 -13.88 -1.23
CA GLY A 103 22.19 -14.73 -2.43
C GLY A 103 21.86 -14.01 -3.74
N ARG A 104 21.51 -12.71 -3.71
CA ARG A 104 21.14 -11.93 -4.90
C ARG A 104 22.37 -11.28 -5.54
N ARG A 105 22.60 -11.56 -6.83
CA ARG A 105 23.66 -10.89 -7.62
C ARG A 105 23.10 -9.64 -8.29
N VAL A 106 23.83 -8.53 -8.16
CA VAL A 106 23.51 -7.26 -8.79
C VAL A 106 24.80 -6.70 -9.38
N SER A 107 24.78 -6.28 -10.65
CA SER A 107 25.93 -5.62 -11.27
C SER A 107 25.99 -4.16 -10.83
N LEU A 108 27.18 -3.55 -10.89
CA LEU A 108 27.35 -2.14 -10.53
C LEU A 108 26.42 -1.22 -11.32
N LEU A 109 26.29 -1.46 -12.63
CA LEU A 109 25.38 -0.71 -13.49
C LEU A 109 23.91 -0.92 -13.09
N ALA A 110 23.48 -2.16 -12.85
CA ALA A 110 22.10 -2.43 -12.44
C ALA A 110 21.75 -1.74 -11.11
N GLY A 111 22.65 -1.80 -10.13
CA GLY A 111 22.45 -1.18 -8.82
C GLY A 111 22.34 0.35 -8.90
N ILE A 112 23.21 1.01 -9.67
CA ILE A 112 23.14 2.47 -9.81
C ILE A 112 21.96 2.92 -10.67
N SER A 113 21.58 2.15 -11.70
CA SER A 113 20.37 2.43 -12.48
C SER A 113 19.11 2.36 -11.61
N GLU A 114 18.94 1.29 -10.83
CA GLU A 114 17.81 1.14 -9.91
C GLU A 114 17.77 2.28 -8.88
N TYR A 115 18.93 2.67 -8.32
CA TYR A 115 19.02 3.82 -7.42
C TYR A 115 18.58 5.13 -8.08
N CYS A 116 19.10 5.44 -9.28
CA CYS A 116 18.77 6.68 -10.00
C CYS A 116 17.28 6.74 -10.36
N GLU A 117 16.72 5.63 -10.85
CA GLU A 117 15.29 5.53 -11.16
C GLU A 117 14.43 5.71 -9.90
N ALA A 118 14.78 5.05 -8.80
CA ALA A 118 14.06 5.21 -7.53
C ALA A 118 14.16 6.65 -7.00
N ALA A 119 15.37 7.23 -6.97
CA ALA A 119 15.60 8.60 -6.50
C ALA A 119 14.81 9.63 -7.31
N SER A 120 14.70 9.45 -8.64
CA SER A 120 13.90 10.35 -9.49
C SER A 120 12.40 10.34 -9.15
N LYS A 121 11.87 9.19 -8.70
CA LYS A 121 10.47 9.03 -8.28
C LYS A 121 10.18 9.59 -6.88
N LEU A 122 11.21 9.87 -6.10
CA LEU A 122 11.08 10.32 -4.70
C LEU A 122 10.96 11.83 -4.54
N HIS A 123 10.99 12.60 -5.63
CA HIS A 123 10.75 14.05 -5.65
C HIS A 123 11.50 14.83 -4.54
N GLY A 124 12.78 14.51 -4.33
CA GLY A 124 13.65 15.16 -3.33
C GLY A 124 13.73 14.46 -1.97
N ARG A 125 12.98 13.37 -1.75
CA ARG A 125 13.15 12.47 -0.59
C ARG A 125 14.26 11.44 -0.83
N THR A 126 14.84 10.95 0.24
CA THR A 126 15.88 9.91 0.21
C THR A 126 15.28 8.52 0.09
N LEU A 127 16.06 7.58 -0.47
CA LEU A 127 15.66 6.17 -0.54
C LEU A 127 15.47 5.57 0.87
N GLY A 128 16.25 6.02 1.85
CA GLY A 128 16.11 5.61 3.26
C GLY A 128 14.73 5.98 3.83
N GLU A 129 14.29 7.23 3.65
CA GLU A 129 12.95 7.68 4.09
C GLU A 129 11.83 6.87 3.42
N ALA A 130 12.01 6.50 2.16
CA ALA A 130 11.05 5.67 1.43
C ALA A 130 10.97 4.25 2.00
N VAL A 131 12.13 3.64 2.28
CA VAL A 131 12.23 2.31 2.90
C VAL A 131 11.63 2.32 4.31
N GLU A 132 11.97 3.30 5.14
CA GLU A 132 11.39 3.44 6.48
C GLU A 132 9.87 3.66 6.43
N GLY A 133 9.40 4.48 5.49
CA GLY A 133 7.97 4.66 5.21
C GLY A 133 7.30 3.33 4.87
N TYR A 134 7.86 2.58 3.91
CA TYR A 134 7.37 1.28 3.50
C TYR A 134 7.33 0.27 4.66
N LEU A 135 8.41 0.20 5.45
CA LEU A 135 8.49 -0.70 6.61
C LEU A 135 7.45 -0.35 7.68
N ARG A 136 7.21 0.94 7.92
CA ARG A 136 6.23 1.42 8.89
C ARG A 136 4.78 1.20 8.46
N THR A 137 4.48 1.18 7.15
CA THR A 137 3.10 1.16 6.67
C THR A 137 2.68 -0.13 5.97
N VAL A 138 3.54 -0.71 5.13
CA VAL A 138 3.16 -1.80 4.21
C VAL A 138 3.84 -3.12 4.60
N ALA A 139 5.10 -3.10 5.05
CA ALA A 139 5.79 -4.34 5.43
C ALA A 139 5.21 -5.02 6.69
N SER A 140 4.51 -4.26 7.54
CA SER A 140 3.79 -4.79 8.70
C SER A 140 2.43 -5.39 8.36
N VAL A 141 1.92 -5.19 7.12
CA VAL A 141 0.58 -5.64 6.74
C VAL A 141 0.56 -7.14 6.51
N LYS A 142 -0.24 -7.84 7.32
CA LYS A 142 -0.45 -9.27 7.23
C LYS A 142 -1.42 -9.56 6.09
N ARG A 143 -0.93 -10.24 5.06
CA ARG A 143 -1.76 -10.69 3.94
C ARG A 143 -2.74 -11.77 4.42
N LYS A 144 -4.03 -11.48 4.33
CA LYS A 144 -5.11 -12.41 4.71
C LYS A 144 -6.28 -12.28 3.74
N ASP A 145 -6.91 -13.41 3.41
CA ASP A 145 -8.06 -13.45 2.52
C ASP A 145 -9.27 -12.71 3.13
N ILE A 146 -10.04 -12.00 2.29
CA ILE A 146 -11.19 -11.21 2.74
C ILE A 146 -12.25 -12.09 3.41
N LYS A 147 -12.49 -13.31 2.90
CA LYS A 147 -13.50 -14.23 3.46
C LYS A 147 -13.14 -14.62 4.88
N GLU A 148 -11.90 -15.04 5.11
CA GLU A 148 -11.42 -15.39 6.46
C GLU A 148 -11.44 -14.18 7.40
N THR A 149 -11.04 -13.01 6.89
CA THR A 149 -10.98 -11.78 7.69
C THR A 149 -12.37 -11.27 8.07
N VAL A 150 -13.37 -11.47 7.21
CA VAL A 150 -14.77 -11.15 7.51
C VAL A 150 -15.31 -12.06 8.62
N GLU A 151 -15.03 -13.38 8.58
CA GLU A 151 -15.46 -14.27 9.66
C GLU A 151 -14.78 -13.93 11.00
N GLU A 152 -13.50 -13.56 10.98
CA GLU A 152 -12.81 -13.09 12.18
C GLU A 152 -13.44 -11.79 12.73
N PHE A 153 -13.79 -10.85 11.86
CA PHE A 153 -14.50 -9.62 12.27
C PHE A 153 -15.86 -9.93 12.90
N ILE A 154 -16.61 -10.88 12.34
CA ILE A 154 -17.91 -11.30 12.87
C ILE A 154 -17.73 -11.96 14.24
N ALA A 155 -16.77 -12.87 14.39
CA ALA A 155 -16.47 -13.55 15.64
C ALA A 155 -16.01 -12.56 16.73
N ALA A 156 -15.22 -11.55 16.36
CA ALA A 156 -14.75 -10.52 17.30
C ALA A 156 -15.90 -9.70 17.93
N ASP A 157 -17.02 -9.55 17.23
CA ASP A 157 -18.19 -8.82 17.75
C ASP A 157 -19.24 -9.74 18.42
N GLU A 158 -19.10 -11.07 18.32
CA GLU A 158 -20.03 -12.04 18.93
C GLU A 158 -20.21 -11.85 20.45
N PRO A 159 -19.15 -11.68 21.26
CA PRO A 159 -19.29 -11.49 22.71
C PRO A 159 -20.16 -10.28 23.07
N ARG A 160 -20.17 -9.24 22.22
CA ARG A 160 -20.93 -8.00 22.45
C ARG A 160 -22.43 -8.18 22.19
N THR A 161 -22.82 -9.24 21.50
CA THR A 161 -24.23 -9.59 21.24
C THR A 161 -24.87 -10.39 22.37
N LYS A 162 -24.05 -10.95 23.27
CA LYS A 162 -24.51 -11.69 24.45
C LYS A 162 -24.86 -10.73 25.59
N ALA A 163 -25.94 -11.05 26.30
CA ALA A 163 -26.35 -10.34 27.51
C ALA A 163 -25.63 -10.96 28.72
N GLY A 164 -25.09 -10.14 29.62
CA GLY A 164 -24.70 -10.61 30.96
C GLY A 164 -25.93 -10.71 31.87
N GLU A 165 -25.82 -11.39 33.02
CA GLU A 165 -26.93 -11.53 33.96
C GLU A 165 -27.60 -10.18 34.27
N GLY A 166 -28.89 -10.07 33.96
CA GLY A 166 -29.71 -8.87 34.17
C GLY A 166 -29.41 -7.66 33.26
N LYS A 167 -28.44 -7.73 32.34
CA LYS A 167 -28.03 -6.59 31.50
C LYS A 167 -28.28 -6.84 30.01
N ARG A 168 -28.79 -5.82 29.31
CA ARG A 168 -28.94 -5.85 27.85
C ARG A 168 -27.58 -5.94 27.16
N ALA A 169 -27.48 -6.76 26.12
CA ALA A 169 -26.32 -6.85 25.24
C ALA A 169 -25.84 -5.46 24.74
N GLN A 170 -24.53 -5.31 24.53
CA GLN A 170 -23.93 -4.07 24.02
C GLN A 170 -24.29 -3.83 22.55
N LEU A 171 -24.41 -4.92 21.79
CA LEU A 171 -24.76 -4.92 20.38
C LEU A 171 -26.08 -5.66 20.18
N SER A 172 -26.95 -5.14 19.31
CA SER A 172 -28.17 -5.85 18.95
C SER A 172 -27.83 -7.05 18.07
N ALA A 173 -28.31 -8.25 18.44
CA ALA A 173 -28.14 -9.46 17.63
C ALA A 173 -28.67 -9.29 16.20
N LYS A 174 -29.84 -8.65 16.02
CA LYS A 174 -30.38 -8.33 14.69
C LYS A 174 -29.48 -7.41 13.88
N TYR A 175 -28.85 -6.44 14.52
CA TYR A 175 -27.90 -5.55 13.86
C TYR A 175 -26.63 -6.31 13.44
N ALA A 176 -26.08 -7.15 14.33
CA ALA A 176 -24.92 -7.98 14.04
C ALA A 176 -25.19 -8.93 12.86
N TYR A 177 -26.34 -9.62 12.89
CA TYR A 177 -26.78 -10.53 11.82
C TYR A 177 -26.92 -9.85 10.46
N ASN A 178 -27.53 -8.66 10.41
CA ASN A 178 -27.64 -7.92 9.16
C ASN A 178 -26.27 -7.54 8.59
N ARG A 179 -25.33 -7.15 9.47
CA ARG A 179 -23.97 -6.79 9.08
C ARG A 179 -23.17 -8.00 8.61
N GLU A 180 -23.33 -9.15 9.26
CA GLU A 180 -22.77 -10.44 8.85
C GLU A 180 -23.22 -10.82 7.43
N ILE A 181 -24.51 -10.75 7.12
CA ILE A 181 -25.03 -10.99 5.76
C ILE A 181 -24.39 -10.04 4.75
N GLN A 182 -24.31 -8.75 5.10
CA GLN A 182 -23.77 -7.73 4.21
C GLN A 182 -22.28 -7.96 3.91
N LEU A 183 -21.49 -8.27 4.93
CA LEU A 183 -20.05 -8.50 4.79
C LEU A 183 -19.72 -9.83 4.13
N ARG A 184 -20.46 -10.90 4.41
CA ARG A 184 -20.30 -12.16 3.69
C ARG A 184 -20.61 -12.01 2.21
N ARG A 185 -21.62 -11.20 1.86
CA ARG A 185 -21.92 -10.87 0.46
C ARG A 185 -20.78 -10.09 -0.19
N PHE A 186 -20.23 -9.11 0.53
CA PHE A 186 -19.05 -8.38 0.09
C PHE A 186 -17.87 -9.31 -0.19
N ALA A 187 -17.51 -10.17 0.77
CA ALA A 187 -16.44 -11.16 0.61
C ALA A 187 -16.69 -12.11 -0.58
N SER A 188 -17.93 -12.59 -0.75
CA SER A 188 -18.26 -13.50 -1.87
C SER A 188 -18.13 -12.88 -3.26
N THR A 189 -18.09 -11.54 -3.35
CA THR A 189 -17.92 -10.83 -4.63
C THR A 189 -16.47 -10.89 -5.11
N PHE A 190 -15.52 -11.06 -4.19
CA PHE A 190 -14.07 -11.05 -4.46
C PHE A 190 -13.41 -12.32 -3.92
N PRO A 191 -13.66 -13.49 -4.54
CA PRO A 191 -13.01 -14.73 -4.13
C PRO A 191 -11.49 -14.63 -4.30
N ASN A 192 -10.74 -15.28 -3.41
CA ASN A 192 -9.27 -15.36 -3.45
C ASN A 192 -8.57 -13.99 -3.46
N THR A 193 -9.21 -12.97 -2.88
CA THR A 193 -8.67 -11.61 -2.82
C THR A 193 -8.26 -11.30 -1.38
N ALA A 194 -7.02 -10.83 -1.19
CA ALA A 194 -6.57 -10.42 0.12
C ALA A 194 -7.07 -9.02 0.47
N VAL A 195 -7.28 -8.75 1.76
CA VAL A 195 -7.78 -7.45 2.25
C VAL A 195 -6.85 -6.31 1.83
N CYS A 196 -5.54 -6.53 1.86
CA CYS A 196 -4.54 -5.55 1.48
C CYS A 196 -4.52 -5.20 -0.02
N ASP A 197 -5.11 -6.05 -0.87
CA ASP A 197 -5.17 -5.83 -2.33
C ASP A 197 -6.46 -5.11 -2.75
N LEU A 198 -7.36 -4.82 -1.81
CA LEU A 198 -8.57 -4.07 -2.09
C LEU A 198 -8.23 -2.69 -2.65
N SER A 199 -8.89 -2.35 -3.74
CA SER A 199 -8.79 -1.05 -4.40
C SER A 199 -10.14 -0.33 -4.43
N LYS A 200 -10.13 0.94 -4.88
CA LYS A 200 -11.38 1.72 -4.98
C LYS A 200 -12.34 1.08 -5.98
N GLU A 201 -11.81 0.52 -7.06
CA GLU A 201 -12.55 -0.16 -8.12
C GLU A 201 -13.30 -1.38 -7.59
N HIS A 202 -12.73 -2.11 -6.61
CA HIS A 202 -13.45 -3.21 -5.95
C HIS A 202 -14.68 -2.69 -5.19
N LEU A 203 -14.57 -1.57 -4.48
CA LEU A 203 -15.71 -0.99 -3.78
C LEU A 203 -16.78 -0.48 -4.74
N ASP A 204 -16.36 0.16 -5.83
CA ASP A 204 -17.26 0.65 -6.88
C ASP A 204 -18.01 -0.52 -7.54
N ALA A 205 -17.29 -1.58 -7.92
CA ALA A 205 -17.88 -2.80 -8.49
C ALA A 205 -18.89 -3.46 -7.54
N PHE A 206 -18.56 -3.57 -6.25
CA PHE A 206 -19.48 -4.18 -5.27
C PHE A 206 -20.78 -3.39 -5.16
N ILE A 207 -20.68 -2.07 -4.97
CA ILE A 207 -21.86 -1.22 -4.78
C ILE A 207 -22.71 -1.15 -6.06
N ALA A 208 -22.10 -1.15 -7.25
CA ALA A 208 -22.83 -1.27 -8.51
C ALA A 208 -23.64 -2.58 -8.58
N SER A 209 -22.99 -3.71 -8.24
CA SER A 209 -23.62 -5.04 -8.28
C SER A 209 -24.83 -5.19 -7.34
N LEU A 210 -24.94 -4.39 -6.26
CA LEU A 210 -26.08 -4.42 -5.34
C LEU A 210 -27.43 -4.12 -6.01
N GLY A 211 -27.42 -3.39 -7.13
CA GLY A 211 -28.61 -3.10 -7.94
C GLY A 211 -29.06 -4.27 -8.81
N GLU A 212 -28.14 -5.17 -9.16
CA GLU A 212 -28.37 -6.28 -10.10
C GLU A 212 -28.63 -7.60 -9.37
N LEU A 213 -27.94 -7.82 -8.25
CA LEU A 213 -28.08 -9.06 -7.50
C LEU A 213 -29.39 -9.13 -6.71
N LYS A 214 -30.31 -9.98 -7.20
CA LYS A 214 -31.50 -10.42 -6.46
C LYS A 214 -31.11 -10.88 -5.05
N SER A 215 -31.77 -10.31 -4.04
CA SER A 215 -31.56 -10.72 -2.65
C SER A 215 -32.10 -12.14 -2.42
N LYS A 216 -31.51 -12.89 -1.48
CA LYS A 216 -32.13 -14.13 -0.97
C LYS A 216 -33.34 -13.86 -0.06
N SER A 217 -33.73 -12.60 0.15
CA SER A 217 -34.94 -12.28 0.92
C SER A 217 -36.17 -12.89 0.25
N ARG A 218 -37.21 -13.14 1.05
CA ARG A 218 -38.51 -13.68 0.61
C ARG A 218 -39.09 -12.93 -0.61
N ASN A 219 -38.75 -11.65 -0.77
CA ASN A 219 -39.26 -10.79 -1.83
C ASN A 219 -38.29 -10.65 -3.03
N ARG A 220 -37.11 -11.30 -2.99
CA ARG A 220 -36.03 -11.28 -4.00
C ARG A 220 -35.58 -9.91 -4.51
N ARG A 221 -35.93 -8.84 -3.80
CA ARG A 221 -35.65 -7.45 -4.21
C ARG A 221 -34.15 -7.18 -4.17
N ALA A 222 -33.61 -6.62 -5.23
CA ALA A 222 -32.25 -6.07 -5.23
C ALA A 222 -32.15 -4.95 -4.17
N ALA A 223 -30.92 -4.67 -3.70
CA ALA A 223 -30.68 -3.63 -2.71
C ALA A 223 -30.62 -2.25 -3.41
N THR A 224 -31.71 -1.87 -4.05
CA THR A 224 -31.80 -0.67 -4.91
C THR A 224 -32.02 0.61 -4.12
N SER A 225 -32.55 0.54 -2.89
CA SER A 225 -32.79 1.74 -2.10
C SER A 225 -31.48 2.36 -1.60
N ALA A 226 -31.38 3.69 -1.68
CA ALA A 226 -30.26 4.47 -1.13
C ALA A 226 -30.01 4.14 0.36
N LYS A 227 -31.07 3.90 1.14
CA LYS A 227 -30.96 3.47 2.54
C LYS A 227 -30.26 2.12 2.68
N SER A 228 -30.65 1.13 1.88
CA SER A 228 -29.99 -0.19 1.87
C SER A 228 -28.53 -0.07 1.48
N ARG A 229 -28.23 0.67 0.40
CA ARG A 229 -26.87 0.93 -0.10
C ARG A 229 -25.98 1.62 0.95
N ASN A 230 -26.54 2.55 1.73
CA ASN A 230 -25.86 3.18 2.86
C ASN A 230 -25.58 2.21 4.01
N HIS A 231 -26.47 1.24 4.27
CA HIS A 231 -26.20 0.21 5.27
C HIS A 231 -25.00 -0.67 4.89
N TYR A 232 -24.88 -1.07 3.63
CA TYR A 232 -23.70 -1.77 3.13
C TYR A 232 -22.42 -0.93 3.29
N ARG A 233 -22.45 0.36 2.92
CA ARG A 233 -21.30 1.28 3.12
C ARG A 233 -20.89 1.36 4.58
N ALA A 234 -21.86 1.48 5.49
CA ALA A 234 -21.58 1.55 6.92
C ALA A 234 -20.96 0.26 7.46
N ALA A 235 -21.39 -0.91 6.97
CA ALA A 235 -20.80 -2.20 7.31
C ALA A 235 -19.36 -2.32 6.79
N ILE A 236 -19.13 -2.02 5.50
CA ILE A 236 -17.81 -2.05 4.88
C ILE A 236 -16.86 -1.09 5.57
N LYS A 237 -17.30 0.14 5.87
CA LYS A 237 -16.48 1.13 6.59
C LYS A 237 -16.01 0.61 7.95
N GLN A 238 -16.91 0.01 8.74
CA GLN A 238 -16.55 -0.58 10.03
C GLN A 238 -15.55 -1.73 9.89
N PHE A 239 -15.77 -2.59 8.89
CA PHE A 239 -14.85 -3.69 8.58
C PHE A 239 -13.45 -3.19 8.20
N LEU A 240 -13.34 -2.25 7.27
CA LEU A 240 -12.04 -1.70 6.84
C LEU A 240 -11.31 -1.01 7.99
N GLN A 241 -12.01 -0.22 8.82
CA GLN A 241 -11.42 0.40 10.01
C GLN A 241 -10.93 -0.64 11.03
N TRP A 242 -11.64 -1.76 11.17
CA TRP A 242 -11.19 -2.86 12.02
C TRP A 242 -9.98 -3.59 11.41
N ALA A 243 -9.97 -3.81 10.09
CA ALA A 243 -8.86 -4.43 9.39
C ALA A 243 -7.56 -3.63 9.52
N VAL A 244 -7.63 -2.30 9.50
CA VAL A 244 -6.48 -1.42 9.80
C VAL A 244 -5.94 -1.66 11.21
N ARG A 245 -6.81 -1.77 12.23
CA ARG A 245 -6.39 -2.05 13.61
C ARG A 245 -5.78 -3.44 13.81
N LYS A 246 -6.00 -4.35 12.87
CA LYS A 246 -5.46 -5.72 12.87
C LYS A 246 -4.23 -5.88 11.98
N ASP A 247 -3.76 -4.78 11.38
CA ASP A 247 -2.68 -4.76 10.38
C ASP A 247 -2.98 -5.63 9.15
N TYR A 248 -4.26 -5.80 8.78
CA TYR A 248 -4.66 -6.48 7.54
C TYR A 248 -4.80 -5.50 6.35
N LEU A 249 -4.80 -4.21 6.65
CA LEU A 249 -4.91 -3.13 5.69
C LEU A 249 -4.01 -1.96 6.14
N PRO A 250 -3.23 -1.34 5.24
CA PRO A 250 -2.42 -0.18 5.59
C PRO A 250 -3.31 0.98 6.08
N LEU A 251 -2.86 1.77 7.05
CA LEU A 251 -3.56 2.98 7.49
C LEU A 251 -3.78 3.98 6.34
N THR A 252 -2.90 3.98 5.34
CA THR A 252 -2.89 4.90 4.18
C THR A 252 -3.67 4.38 2.95
N HIS A 253 -4.53 3.37 3.12
CA HIS A 253 -5.18 2.67 2.00
C HIS A 253 -6.17 3.50 1.14
N ARG A 254 -6.68 4.64 1.62
CA ARG A 254 -7.60 5.56 0.91
C ARG A 254 -8.89 4.96 0.32
N LEU A 255 -9.25 3.71 0.66
CA LEU A 255 -10.44 3.04 0.11
C LEU A 255 -11.76 3.77 0.44
N LEU A 256 -11.84 4.41 1.61
CA LEU A 256 -13.04 5.16 2.02
C LEU A 256 -13.27 6.42 1.18
N GLU A 257 -12.31 6.82 0.34
CA GLU A 257 -12.44 7.92 -0.63
C GLU A 257 -12.97 7.45 -2.00
N ALA A 258 -13.28 6.16 -2.18
CA ALA A 258 -13.94 5.68 -3.40
C ALA A 258 -15.28 6.39 -3.62
N ASP A 259 -15.66 6.63 -4.87
CA ASP A 259 -16.90 7.34 -5.19
C ASP A 259 -18.12 6.56 -4.68
N ALA A 260 -18.10 5.23 -4.81
CA ALA A 260 -19.16 4.38 -4.28
C ALA A 260 -19.26 4.36 -2.75
N MET A 261 -18.28 4.89 -2.01
CA MET A 261 -18.37 5.03 -0.56
C MET A 261 -19.07 6.32 -0.11
N ARG A 262 -19.41 7.21 -1.04
CA ARG A 262 -20.20 8.41 -0.76
C ARG A 262 -21.63 8.02 -0.36
N PRO A 263 -22.16 8.51 0.77
CA PRO A 263 -23.53 8.23 1.18
C PRO A 263 -24.54 8.85 0.21
N GLU A 264 -25.57 8.09 -0.11
CA GLU A 264 -26.69 8.57 -0.94
C GLU A 264 -27.77 9.19 -0.05
N ARG A 265 -28.46 10.23 -0.51
CA ARG A 265 -29.64 10.74 0.20
C ARG A 265 -30.76 9.71 0.09
N ALA A 266 -31.22 9.21 1.23
CA ALA A 266 -32.37 8.31 1.24
C ALA A 266 -33.65 9.11 0.96
N ASN A 267 -34.41 8.72 -0.06
CA ASN A 267 -35.76 9.23 -0.25
C ASN A 267 -36.57 8.87 1.00
N THR A 268 -36.90 9.89 1.78
CA THR A 268 -37.76 9.74 2.94
C THR A 268 -39.16 9.86 2.38
N ALA A 269 -39.82 8.72 2.16
CA ALA A 269 -41.25 8.75 1.83
C ALA A 269 -41.98 9.51 2.95
N GLU A 270 -43.04 10.24 2.58
CA GLU A 270 -43.86 10.96 3.54
C GLU A 270 -44.39 9.98 4.59
N VAL A 271 -44.06 10.23 5.85
CA VAL A 271 -44.53 9.40 6.95
C VAL A 271 -45.96 9.81 7.24
N THR A 272 -46.92 8.99 6.82
CA THR A 272 -48.33 9.17 7.18
C THR A 272 -48.61 8.67 8.59
N PHE A 273 -49.70 9.13 9.20
CA PHE A 273 -50.13 8.75 10.54
C PHE A 273 -51.59 8.29 10.52
N TYR A 274 -51.96 7.44 11.49
CA TYR A 274 -53.34 7.01 11.66
C TYR A 274 -54.18 8.16 12.24
N THR A 275 -55.31 8.44 11.62
CA THR A 275 -56.31 9.37 12.14
C THR A 275 -57.01 8.79 13.37
N PRO A 276 -57.67 9.62 14.20
CA PRO A 276 -58.44 9.12 15.35
C PRO A 276 -59.51 8.08 14.97
N LYS A 277 -60.14 8.21 13.80
CA LYS A 277 -61.13 7.25 13.30
C LYS A 277 -60.48 5.91 12.96
N GLU A 278 -59.33 5.92 12.30
CA GLU A 278 -58.59 4.70 11.97
C GLU A 278 -58.01 4.02 13.21
N LEU A 279 -57.48 4.78 14.18
CA LEU A 279 -57.00 4.22 15.43
C LEU A 279 -58.14 3.58 16.24
N ARG A 280 -59.32 4.21 16.27
CA ARG A 280 -60.52 3.61 16.88
C ARG A 280 -60.86 2.26 16.23
N ALA A 281 -60.91 2.22 14.90
CA ALA A 281 -61.20 0.98 14.17
C ALA A 281 -60.18 -0.12 14.48
N LEU A 282 -58.89 0.22 14.60
CA LEU A 282 -57.84 -0.73 15.00
C LEU A 282 -58.05 -1.27 16.43
N LEU A 283 -58.50 -0.43 17.37
CA LEU A 283 -58.73 -0.85 18.75
C LEU A 283 -59.98 -1.71 18.91
N GLU A 284 -61.06 -1.38 18.18
CA GLU A 284 -62.32 -2.14 18.19
C GLU A 284 -62.13 -3.54 17.59
N THR A 285 -61.29 -3.67 16.55
CA THR A 285 -61.02 -4.94 15.87
C THR A 285 -59.94 -5.79 16.52
N ALA A 286 -58.97 -5.18 17.21
CA ALA A 286 -57.92 -5.94 17.88
C ALA A 286 -58.43 -6.58 19.18
N GLU A 287 -57.92 -7.77 19.51
CA GLU A 287 -58.29 -8.49 20.73
C GLU A 287 -57.06 -8.77 21.62
N GLY A 288 -57.32 -9.04 22.90
CA GLY A 288 -56.33 -9.46 23.88
C GLY A 288 -55.07 -8.59 23.92
N ALA A 289 -53.89 -9.23 23.88
CA ALA A 289 -52.60 -8.55 23.94
C ALA A 289 -52.37 -7.59 22.76
N MET A 290 -52.95 -7.84 21.58
CA MET A 290 -52.79 -6.95 20.43
C MET A 290 -53.47 -5.60 20.67
N ARG A 291 -54.67 -5.60 21.28
CA ARG A 291 -55.37 -4.37 21.66
C ARG A 291 -54.52 -3.52 22.61
N ALA A 292 -53.89 -4.15 23.60
CA ALA A 292 -52.98 -3.48 24.53
C ALA A 292 -51.74 -2.88 23.83
N ILE A 293 -51.14 -3.61 22.90
CA ILE A 293 -49.99 -3.13 22.10
C ILE A 293 -50.38 -1.91 21.27
N ILE A 294 -51.54 -1.94 20.61
CA ILE A 294 -52.03 -0.82 19.79
C ILE A 294 -52.34 0.39 20.69
N ALA A 295 -53.03 0.19 21.81
CA ALA A 295 -53.37 1.28 22.72
C ALA A 295 -52.12 1.95 23.29
N ILE A 296 -51.20 1.18 23.88
CA ILE A 296 -49.98 1.73 24.49
C ILE A 296 -49.03 2.29 23.42
N GLY A 297 -48.86 1.60 22.29
CA GLY A 297 -48.01 2.07 21.20
C GLY A 297 -48.52 3.34 20.54
N GLY A 298 -49.84 3.42 20.28
CA GLY A 298 -50.47 4.55 19.62
C GLY A 298 -50.65 5.78 20.52
N LEU A 299 -50.95 5.59 21.81
CA LEU A 299 -51.26 6.70 22.73
C LEU A 299 -50.06 7.14 23.57
N ALA A 300 -49.15 6.24 23.92
CA ALA A 300 -47.96 6.55 24.73
C ALA A 300 -46.66 6.60 23.90
N GLY A 301 -46.70 6.26 22.60
CA GLY A 301 -45.56 6.42 21.70
C GLY A 301 -44.37 5.49 22.01
N LEU A 302 -44.63 4.33 22.64
CA LEU A 302 -43.58 3.33 22.90
C LEU A 302 -43.13 2.67 21.60
N ARG A 303 -41.83 2.37 21.51
CA ARG A 303 -41.31 1.60 20.36
C ARG A 303 -41.82 0.17 20.43
N THR A 304 -42.03 -0.48 19.29
CA THR A 304 -42.45 -1.90 19.24
C THR A 304 -41.54 -2.81 20.08
N ALA A 305 -40.23 -2.59 20.06
CA ALA A 305 -39.29 -3.38 20.86
C ALA A 305 -39.34 -3.08 22.37
N GLU A 306 -39.91 -1.95 22.78
CA GLU A 306 -40.19 -1.62 24.20
C GLU A 306 -41.50 -2.29 24.61
N LEU A 307 -42.56 -2.17 23.78
CA LEU A 307 -43.85 -2.84 23.98
C LEU A 307 -43.70 -4.36 24.17
N LEU A 308 -42.91 -5.01 23.32
CA LEU A 308 -42.67 -6.46 23.39
C LEU A 308 -41.85 -6.91 24.61
N ARG A 309 -41.28 -5.99 25.40
CA ARG A 309 -40.56 -6.29 26.64
C ARG A 309 -41.29 -5.80 27.88
N LEU A 310 -42.40 -5.10 27.70
CA LEU A 310 -43.19 -4.54 28.79
C LEU A 310 -43.90 -5.69 29.53
N ASP A 311 -44.01 -5.55 30.84
CA ASP A 311 -44.88 -6.38 31.67
C ASP A 311 -45.94 -5.51 32.36
N TRP A 312 -46.97 -6.15 32.93
CA TRP A 312 -48.04 -5.40 33.60
C TRP A 312 -47.54 -4.66 34.85
N ALA A 313 -46.44 -5.09 35.48
CA ALA A 313 -45.89 -4.36 36.62
C ALA A 313 -45.31 -3.01 36.18
N ASP A 314 -44.68 -2.92 35.01
CA ASP A 314 -44.23 -1.63 34.44
C ASP A 314 -45.37 -0.62 34.22
N VAL A 315 -46.59 -1.11 33.95
CA VAL A 315 -47.76 -0.27 33.65
C VAL A 315 -48.43 0.21 34.93
N TRP A 316 -48.58 -0.69 35.91
CA TRP A 316 -49.39 -0.42 37.11
C TRP A 316 -48.60 0.08 38.31
N ARG A 317 -47.26 -0.07 38.30
CA ARG A 317 -46.41 0.30 39.45
C ARG A 317 -46.48 1.79 39.79
N VAL A 318 -46.49 2.67 38.79
CA VAL A 318 -46.49 4.12 39.00
C VAL A 318 -47.79 4.69 38.48
N PRO A 319 -48.70 5.18 39.34
CA PRO A 319 -49.93 5.80 38.90
C PRO A 319 -49.69 6.90 37.86
N GLY A 320 -50.44 6.84 36.76
CA GLY A 320 -50.36 7.81 35.66
C GLY A 320 -49.16 7.66 34.73
N HIS A 321 -48.27 6.68 34.93
CA HIS A 321 -47.05 6.51 34.14
C HIS A 321 -46.85 5.06 33.69
N ILE A 322 -46.38 4.88 32.46
CA ILE A 322 -45.92 3.58 31.96
C ILE A 322 -44.40 3.59 32.03
N GLU A 323 -43.83 2.77 32.90
CA GLU A 323 -42.41 2.83 33.15
C GLU A 323 -41.59 2.00 32.15
N VAL A 324 -40.69 2.65 31.42
CA VAL A 324 -39.74 1.96 30.56
C VAL A 324 -38.39 1.93 31.25
N THR A 325 -38.07 0.78 31.88
CA THR A 325 -36.79 0.60 32.55
C THR A 325 -35.59 0.68 31.59
N ALA A 326 -34.41 0.99 32.13
CA ALA A 326 -33.17 1.08 31.37
C ALA A 326 -32.84 -0.21 30.57
N GLY A 327 -33.20 -1.39 31.10
CA GLY A 327 -33.02 -2.67 30.40
C GLY A 327 -33.91 -2.82 29.17
N LYS A 328 -35.10 -2.20 29.18
CA LYS A 328 -36.11 -2.30 28.12
C LYS A 328 -35.92 -1.21 27.05
N SER A 329 -35.45 -0.01 27.44
CA SER A 329 -35.18 1.14 26.57
C SER A 329 -33.98 0.94 25.62
N LYS A 330 -34.04 1.55 24.43
CA LYS A 330 -32.90 1.59 23.47
C LYS A 330 -31.73 2.43 23.99
N THR A 331 -32.01 3.56 24.62
CA THR A 331 -30.99 4.51 25.11
C THR A 331 -30.41 4.12 26.46
N ARG A 332 -30.92 3.04 27.07
CA ARG A 332 -30.58 2.61 28.44
C ARG A 332 -30.92 3.65 29.51
N GLN A 333 -31.76 4.62 29.18
CA GLN A 333 -32.31 5.57 30.14
C GLN A 333 -33.72 5.12 30.52
N ARG A 334 -34.01 5.21 31.83
CA ARG A 334 -35.35 5.08 32.39
C ARG A 334 -36.18 6.27 31.94
N ARG A 335 -37.44 6.03 31.56
CA ARG A 335 -38.41 7.08 31.23
C ARG A 335 -39.80 6.66 31.62
#